data_AF-A0A7C7DFJ1-F1
#
_entry.id   AF-A0A7C7DFJ1-F1
#
_cell.length_a   1.000
_cell.length_b   1.000
_cell.length_c   1.000
_cell.angle_alpha   90.00
_cell.angle_beta   90.00
_cell.angle_gamma   90.00
#
_symmetry.space_group_name_H-M   'P 1'
#
loop_
_entity.id
_entity.type
_entity.pdbx_description
1 polymer ?
#
loop_
_entity_poly.entity_id
_entity_poly.type
_entity_poly.pdbx_seq_one_letter_code
_entity_poly.pdbx_strand_id
1 'polypeptide(L)' 'MKPVIGITCALTKKGGMGPVPTSPETIFHVSADYCQAVEQVDAIPLLIPIVQSSATLTRILENIDGVIVTGG' A
#
# COMPACT_ATOMS: atom_id res chain seq x y z
N MET A 1 14.99 -8.76 -14.32
CA MET A 1 14.09 -8.74 -13.14
C MET A 1 13.21 -7.50 -13.27
N LYS A 2 11.94 -7.57 -12.87
CA LYS A 2 11.05 -6.40 -12.85
C LYS A 2 11.25 -5.65 -11.53
N PRO A 3 11.31 -4.31 -11.52
CA PRO A 3 11.44 -3.55 -10.28
C PRO A 3 10.17 -3.71 -9.43
N VAL A 4 10.33 -3.82 -8.11
CA VAL A 4 9.24 -3.90 -7.13
C VAL A 4 9.01 -2.51 -6.53
N ILE A 5 7.83 -1.95 -6.74
CA ILE A 5 7.48 -0.61 -6.27
C ILE A 5 6.47 -0.73 -5.12
N GLY A 6 6.89 -0.28 -3.94
CA GLY A 6 6.04 -0.19 -2.76
C GLY A 6 5.02 0.95 -2.88
N ILE A 7 3.78 0.70 -2.48
CA ILE A 7 2.68 1.66 -2.51
C ILE A 7 2.10 1.78 -1.09
N THR A 8 2.05 2.99 -0.55
CA THR A 8 1.46 3.22 0.78
C THR A 8 -0.07 3.10 0.76
N CYS A 9 -0.65 2.51 1.80
CA CYS A 9 -2.10 2.36 1.95
C CYS A 9 -2.67 3.39 2.94
N ALA A 10 -3.86 3.90 2.63
CA ALA A 10 -4.66 4.69 3.55
C ALA A 10 -5.40 3.78 4.54
N LEU A 11 -5.75 4.33 5.70
CA LEU A 11 -6.44 3.63 6.78
C LEU A 11 -7.84 4.20 6.98
N THR A 12 -8.86 3.36 6.87
CA THR A 12 -10.21 3.67 7.37
C THR A 12 -10.43 2.92 8.67
N LYS A 13 -10.65 3.65 9.76
CA LYS A 13 -11.02 3.07 11.05
C LYS A 13 -12.43 2.45 10.97
N LYS A 14 -12.68 1.45 11.82
CA LYS A 14 -14.01 0.87 12.03
C LYS A 14 -15.09 1.95 12.14
N GLY A 15 -16.16 1.80 11.36
CA GLY A 15 -17.28 2.76 11.34
C GLY A 15 -16.97 4.12 10.70
N GLY A 16 -15.83 4.27 10.02
CA GLY A 16 -15.46 5.48 9.29
C GLY A 16 -16.20 5.66 7.95
N MET A 17 -16.05 6.84 7.37
CA MET A 17 -16.66 7.26 6.09
C MET A 17 -15.81 6.86 4.86
N GLY A 18 -15.02 5.79 4.96
CA GLY A 18 -14.10 5.38 3.88
C GLY A 18 -14.79 4.63 2.72
N PRO A 19 -14.02 3.97 1.84
CA PRO A 19 -14.53 3.31 0.63
C PRO A 19 -15.52 2.19 0.91
N VAL A 20 -15.46 1.60 2.10
CA VAL A 20 -16.43 0.64 2.61
C VAL A 20 -17.03 1.22 3.90
N PRO A 21 -18.01 2.14 3.79
CA PRO A 21 -18.70 2.69 4.94
C PRO A 21 -19.34 1.56 5.73
N THR A 22 -19.41 1.69 7.05
CA THR A 22 -20.00 0.70 7.98
C THR A 22 -19.20 -0.59 8.22
N SER A 23 -18.00 -0.73 7.66
CA SER A 23 -17.14 -1.89 7.97
C SER A 23 -16.95 -2.06 9.49
N PRO A 24 -17.19 -3.28 10.04
CA PRO A 24 -16.93 -3.57 11.44
C PRO A 24 -15.42 -3.70 11.73
N GLU A 25 -14.58 -3.70 10.70
CA GLU A 25 -13.13 -3.83 10.76
C GLU A 25 -12.43 -2.58 10.22
N THR A 26 -11.20 -2.38 10.66
CA THR A 26 -10.29 -1.39 10.10
C THR A 26 -9.82 -1.85 8.72
N ILE A 27 -9.96 -1.00 7.71
CA ILE A 27 -9.64 -1.33 6.33
C ILE A 27 -8.44 -0.53 5.86
N PHE A 28 -7.51 -1.24 5.22
CA PHE A 28 -6.44 -0.66 4.44
C PHE A 28 -6.89 -0.60 2.99
N HIS A 29 -6.77 0.57 2.36
CA HIS A 29 -7.18 0.75 0.98
C HIS A 29 -6.25 1.71 0.26
N VAL A 30 -6.29 1.65 -1.06
CA VAL A 30 -5.56 2.54 -1.97
C VAL A 30 -6.34 2.61 -3.28
N SER A 31 -6.25 3.73 -4.01
CA SER A 31 -6.80 3.78 -5.37
C SER A 31 -6.09 2.75 -6.25
N ALA A 32 -6.86 2.02 -7.07
CA ALA A 32 -6.32 1.06 -8.03
C ALA A 32 -5.42 1.74 -9.08
N ASP A 33 -5.60 3.05 -9.32
CA ASP A 33 -4.81 3.83 -10.28
C ASP A 33 -3.30 3.76 -9.96
N TYR A 34 -2.93 3.68 -8.68
CA TYR A 34 -1.52 3.53 -8.29
C TYR A 34 -0.94 2.18 -8.71
N CYS A 35 -1.70 1.09 -8.52
CA CYS A 35 -1.27 -0.23 -8.97
C CYS A 35 -1.18 -0.29 -10.49
N GLN A 36 -2.20 0.23 -11.19
CA GLN A 36 -2.24 0.27 -12.64
C GLN A 36 -1.08 1.08 -13.24
N ALA A 37 -0.73 2.23 -12.64
CA ALA A 37 0.39 3.05 -13.09
C ALA A 37 1.73 2.30 -13.00
N VAL A 38 1.94 1.50 -11.95
CA VAL A 38 3.13 0.65 -11.77
C VAL A 38 3.14 -0.49 -12.79
N GLU A 39 2.01 -1.16 -12.99
CA GLU A 39 1.88 -2.25 -13.95
C GLU A 39 2.11 -1.79 -15.40
N GLN A 40 1.68 -0.57 -15.75
CA GLN A 40 1.88 0.03 -17.08
C GLN A 40 3.34 0.21 -17.47
N VAL A 41 4.26 0.31 -16.50
CA VAL A 41 5.70 0.42 -16.72
C VAL A 41 6.45 -0.90 -16.52
N ASP A 42 5.72 -2.02 -16.58
CA ASP A 42 6.24 -3.39 -16.41
C ASP A 42 6.95 -3.63 -15.05
N ALA A 43 6.50 -2.93 -14.01
CA ALA A 43 6.96 -3.09 -12.64
C ALA A 43 5.95 -3.89 -11.78
N ILE A 44 6.39 -4.35 -10.61
CA ILE A 44 5.59 -5.15 -9.68
C ILE A 44 5.06 -4.23 -8.57
N PRO A 45 3.74 -4.01 -8.45
CA PRO A 45 3.18 -3.26 -7.33
C PRO A 45 3.18 -4.09 -6.04
N LEU A 46 3.69 -3.51 -4.95
CA LEU A 46 3.59 -4.08 -3.60
C LEU A 46 2.82 -3.12 -2.70
N LEU A 47 1.66 -3.56 -2.20
CA LEU A 47 0.96 -2.82 -1.14
C LEU A 47 1.76 -2.94 0.16
N ILE A 48 2.30 -1.83 0.67
CA ILE A 48 3.09 -1.83 1.90
C ILE A 48 2.13 -1.99 3.09
N PRO A 49 2.22 -3.08 3.86
CA PRO A 49 1.38 -3.28 5.03
C PRO A 49 1.80 -2.35 6.17
N ILE A 50 0.85 -1.99 7.03
CA ILE A 50 1.21 -1.40 8.33
C ILE A 50 1.76 -2.52 9.22
N VAL A 51 3.00 -2.35 9.65
CA VAL A 51 3.70 -3.30 10.52
C VAL A 51 4.01 -2.65 11.87
N GLN A 52 4.03 -3.46 12.93
CA GLN A 52 4.34 -2.98 14.29
C GLN A 52 5.83 -3.12 14.65
N SER A 53 6.61 -3.82 13.81
CA SER A 53 8.02 -4.12 14.05
C SER A 53 8.89 -3.36 13.07
N SER A 54 9.79 -2.52 13.60
CA SER A 54 10.80 -1.81 12.79
C SER A 54 11.67 -2.79 12.00
N ALA A 55 12.06 -3.93 12.59
CA ALA A 55 12.83 -4.95 11.87
C ALA A 55 12.07 -5.56 10.68
N THR A 56 10.74 -5.69 10.78
CA THR A 56 9.91 -6.15 9.66
C THR A 56 9.82 -5.06 8.58
N LEU A 57 9.64 -3.81 8.99
CA LEU A 57 9.64 -2.68 8.08
C LEU A 57 10.95 -2.59 7.30
N THR A 58 12.10 -2.63 7.98
CA THR A 58 13.42 -2.60 7.34
C THR A 58 13.57 -3.71 6.31
N ARG A 59 13.18 -4.95 6.65
CA ARG A 59 13.24 -6.07 5.70
C ARG A 59 12.37 -5.85 4.46
N ILE A 60 11.18 -5.29 4.62
CA ILE A 60 10.31 -4.95 3.48
C ILE A 60 10.99 -3.90 2.61
N LEU A 61 11.50 -2.83 3.22
CA LEU A 61 12.13 -1.70 2.51
C LEU A 61 13.43 -2.09 1.81
N GLU A 62 14.19 -3.07 2.34
CA GLU A 62 15.40 -3.61 1.70
C GLU A 62 15.11 -4.43 0.43
N ASN A 63 13.86 -4.84 0.20
CA ASN A 63 13.44 -5.70 -0.91
C ASN A 63 12.56 -4.98 -1.94
N ILE A 64 12.46 -3.65 -1.88
CA ILE A 64 11.75 -2.83 -2.88
C ILE A 64 12.71 -1.86 -3.55
N ASP A 65 12.46 -1.57 -4.82
CA ASP A 65 13.29 -0.71 -5.66
C ASP A 65 12.84 0.76 -5.60
N GLY A 66 11.66 1.04 -5.05
CA GLY A 66 11.12 2.39 -4.88
C GLY A 66 9.83 2.42 -4.08
N VAL A 67 9.40 3.62 -3.69
CA VAL A 67 8.15 3.85 -2.94
C VAL A 67 7.35 4.97 -3.58
N ILE A 68 6.04 4.73 -3.75
CA ILE A 68 5.03 5.74 -4.04
C ILE A 68 4.31 6.06 -2.73
N VAL A 69 4.39 7.33 -2.32
CA VAL A 69 3.55 7.89 -1.27
C VAL A 69 2.25 8.36 -1.90
N THR A 70 1.15 7.71 -1.54
CA THR A 70 -0.17 7.95 -2.12
C THR A 70 -0.80 9.23 -1.57
N GLY A 71 -1.70 9.83 -2.35
CA GLY A 71 -2.55 10.93 -1.91
C GLY A 71 -3.65 10.42 -1.00
N GLY A 72 -4.02 11.23 0.00
CA GLY A 72 -5.09 10.95 0.98
C GLY A 72 -6.32 11.82 0.73
#